data_AF-A0A2K3MKA3-F1
#
_entry.id   AF-A0A2K3MKA3-F1
#
_cell.length_a   1.000
_cell.length_b   1.000
_cell.length_c   1.000
_cell.angle_alpha   90.00
_cell.angle_beta   90.00
_cell.angle_gamma   90.00
#
_symmetry.space_group_name_H-M   'P 1'
#
loop_
_entity.id
_entity.type
_entity.pdbx_description
1 polymer ?
#
loop_
_entity_poly.entity_id
_entity_poly.type
_entity_poly.pdbx_seq_one_letter_code
_entity_poly.pdbx_strand_id
1 'polypeptide(L)'
;MLNTSVIGYKYASLVGNVLKSLKTSGLLRAAGIATSLSDSGQQWDFPNGWAPLQHMLVEGLVKSGLEEARSLAEEIAIRWITTNYIVYKKTDVMHEKFDVEHCGEFGGGGEYVPQ
;
A
#
# COMPACT_ATOMS: atom_id res chain seq x y z
N MET A 1 -2.42 32.90 -20.16
CA MET A 1 -1.42 31.90 -19.74
C MET A 1 -1.49 31.77 -18.23
N LEU A 2 -1.78 30.59 -17.69
CA LEU A 2 -1.75 30.37 -16.23
C LEU A 2 -0.28 30.31 -15.76
N ASN A 3 0.01 30.91 -14.62
CA ASN A 3 1.35 30.97 -14.04
C ASN A 3 1.79 29.58 -13.57
N THR A 4 2.86 29.05 -14.17
CA THR A 4 3.39 27.70 -13.90
C THR A 4 3.84 27.51 -12.44
N SER A 5 4.25 28.58 -11.75
CA SER A 5 4.60 28.50 -10.33
C SER A 5 3.38 28.22 -9.43
N VAL A 6 2.24 28.87 -9.69
CA VAL A 6 0.99 28.67 -8.92
C VAL A 6 0.46 27.26 -9.08
N ILE A 7 0.58 26.69 -10.29
CA ILE A 7 0.21 25.29 -10.56
C ILE A 7 1.11 24.33 -9.77
N GLY A 8 2.43 24.57 -9.77
CA GLY A 8 3.39 23.78 -8.99
C GLY A 8 3.10 23.80 -7.48
N TYR A 9 2.82 24.97 -6.91
CA TYR A 9 2.43 25.09 -5.49
C TYR A 9 1.12 24.36 -5.17
N LYS A 10 0.10 24.49 -6.02
CA LYS A 10 -1.18 23.80 -5.82
C LYS A 10 -1.02 22.28 -5.92
N TYR A 11 -0.19 21.81 -6.84
CA TYR A 11 0.12 20.39 -6.99
C TYR A 11 0.85 19.84 -5.76
N ALA A 12 1.92 20.51 -5.31
CA ALA A 12 2.64 20.10 -4.10
C ALA A 12 1.73 20.07 -2.86
N SER A 13 0.85 21.06 -2.71
CA SER A 13 -0.13 21.09 -1.62
C SER A 13 -1.13 19.94 -1.71
N LEU A 14 -1.62 19.59 -2.90
CA LEU A 14 -2.50 18.45 -3.11
C LEU A 14 -1.82 17.13 -2.70
N VAL A 15 -0.59 16.89 -3.18
CA VAL A 15 0.16 15.68 -2.83
C VAL A 15 0.42 15.64 -1.34
N GLY A 16 0.80 16.75 -0.71
CA GLY A 16 0.97 16.83 0.75
C GLY A 16 -0.30 16.46 1.53
N ASN A 17 -1.48 16.90 1.07
CA ASN A 17 -2.76 16.50 1.67
C ASN A 17 -3.05 15.01 1.49
N VAL A 18 -2.73 14.43 0.32
CA VAL A 18 -2.86 12.99 0.06
C VAL A 18 -1.93 12.19 0.97
N LEU A 19 -0.68 12.60 1.13
CA LEU A 19 0.27 11.94 2.05
C LEU A 19 -0.24 11.96 3.48
N LYS A 20 -0.71 13.12 3.95
CA LYS A 20 -1.29 13.26 5.28
C LYS A 20 -2.49 12.34 5.45
N SER A 21 -3.42 12.36 4.49
CA SER A 21 -4.61 11.51 4.52
C SER A 21 -4.25 10.03 4.57
N LEU A 22 -3.32 9.57 3.72
CA LEU A 22 -2.87 8.18 3.70
C LEU A 22 -2.20 7.77 5.02
N LYS A 23 -1.33 8.62 5.58
CA LYS A 23 -0.66 8.35 6.86
C LYS A 23 -1.64 8.24 8.03
N THR A 24 -2.74 9.02 7.99
CA THR A 24 -3.76 9.03 9.06
C THR A 24 -4.96 8.12 8.79
N SER A 25 -5.07 7.51 7.62
CA SER A 25 -6.27 6.73 7.23
C SER A 25 -6.38 5.41 7.97
N GLY A 26 -5.29 4.89 8.51
CA GLY A 26 -5.22 3.51 8.99
C GLY A 26 -5.07 2.48 7.87
N LEU A 27 -4.89 2.89 6.60
CA LEU A 27 -4.61 1.94 5.53
C LEU A 27 -3.14 1.50 5.53
N LEU A 28 -2.22 2.36 5.99
CA LEU A 28 -0.82 2.01 6.12
C LEU A 28 -0.60 1.11 7.35
N ARG A 29 -0.23 -0.16 7.10
CA ARG A 29 -0.04 -1.21 8.11
C ARG A 29 1.36 -1.80 8.07
N ALA A 30 1.67 -2.69 9.01
CA ALA A 30 3.02 -3.23 9.23
C ALA A 30 3.60 -3.92 7.99
N ALA A 31 2.76 -4.59 7.20
CA ALA A 31 3.17 -5.36 6.03
C ALA A 31 2.73 -4.75 4.69
N GLY A 32 2.26 -3.49 4.67
CA GLY A 32 1.90 -2.79 3.43
C GLY A 32 0.63 -1.94 3.60
N ILE A 33 -0.12 -1.79 2.52
CA ILE A 33 -1.39 -1.06 2.49
C ILE A 33 -2.58 -2.02 2.55
N ALA A 34 -3.49 -1.82 3.50
CA ALA A 34 -4.76 -2.53 3.58
C ALA A 34 -5.66 -2.17 2.40
N THR A 35 -6.45 -3.13 1.93
CA THR A 35 -7.43 -2.91 0.86
C THR A 35 -8.56 -1.98 1.30
N SER A 36 -9.02 -2.16 2.53
CA SER A 36 -10.03 -1.33 3.18
C SER A 36 -9.80 -1.31 4.70
N LEU A 37 -10.68 -0.65 5.44
CA LEU A 37 -10.73 -0.69 6.91
C LEU A 37 -11.87 -1.58 7.45
N SER A 38 -12.64 -2.20 6.55
CA SER A 38 -13.77 -3.06 6.90
C SER A 38 -13.26 -4.48 7.02
N ASP A 39 -13.49 -5.12 8.17
CA ASP A 39 -13.24 -6.55 8.36
C ASP A 39 -14.55 -7.33 8.12
N SER A 40 -14.85 -7.57 6.85
CA SER A 40 -16.09 -8.24 6.43
C SER A 40 -15.91 -9.76 6.24
N GLY A 41 -14.67 -10.26 6.33
CA GLY A 41 -14.30 -11.60 5.89
C GLY A 41 -14.22 -11.78 4.36
N GLN A 42 -14.45 -10.74 3.56
CA GLN A 42 -14.30 -10.79 2.09
C GLN A 42 -12.84 -10.57 1.66
N GLN A 43 -12.48 -11.04 0.45
CA GLN A 43 -11.09 -10.99 -0.01
C GLN A 43 -10.54 -9.57 -0.25
N TRP A 44 -11.43 -8.63 -0.57
CA TRP A 44 -11.11 -7.23 -0.89
C TRP A 44 -11.31 -6.29 0.30
N ASP A 45 -11.06 -6.80 1.50
CA ASP A 45 -11.31 -6.10 2.76
C ASP A 45 -10.19 -6.38 3.77
N PHE A 46 -10.17 -5.64 4.87
CA PHE A 46 -9.20 -5.86 5.96
C PHE A 46 -9.28 -7.31 6.47
N PRO A 47 -8.14 -7.99 6.77
CA PRO A 47 -6.77 -7.48 6.82
C PRO A 47 -5.97 -7.65 5.51
N ASN A 48 -6.63 -7.95 4.39
CA ASN A 48 -5.93 -8.28 3.15
C ASN A 48 -5.29 -7.06 2.48
N GLY A 49 -4.10 -7.26 1.95
CA GLY A 49 -3.45 -6.40 0.97
C GLY A 49 -3.15 -7.17 -0.32
N TRP A 50 -3.17 -6.43 -1.44
CA TRP A 50 -3.01 -7.00 -2.79
C TRP A 50 -1.87 -6.32 -3.54
N ALA A 51 -1.00 -7.12 -4.19
CA ALA A 51 0.18 -6.61 -4.89
C ALA A 51 -0.14 -5.47 -5.90
N PRO A 52 -1.22 -5.52 -6.70
CA PRO A 52 -1.58 -4.43 -7.60
C PRO A 52 -1.83 -3.09 -6.88
N LEU A 53 -2.47 -3.12 -5.70
CA LEU A 53 -2.76 -1.91 -4.94
C LEU A 53 -1.49 -1.28 -4.37
N GLN A 54 -0.57 -2.11 -3.86
CA GLN A 54 0.74 -1.65 -3.39
C GLN A 54 1.50 -0.97 -4.53
N HIS A 55 1.58 -1.64 -5.68
CA HIS A 55 2.32 -1.16 -6.83
C HIS A 55 1.76 0.16 -7.35
N MET A 56 0.44 0.27 -7.55
CA MET A 56 -0.19 1.52 -7.99
C MET A 56 0.09 2.69 -7.05
N LEU A 57 0.04 2.44 -5.74
CA LEU A 57 0.28 3.48 -4.74
C LEU A 57 1.75 3.89 -4.71
N VAL A 58 2.70 2.94 -4.69
CA VAL A 58 4.14 3.21 -4.74
C VAL A 58 4.49 4.02 -5.99
N GLU A 59 4.03 3.58 -7.16
CA GLU A 59 4.27 4.27 -8.43
C GLU A 59 3.67 5.69 -8.43
N GLY A 60 2.46 5.86 -7.91
CA GLY A 60 1.80 7.16 -7.82
C GLY A 60 2.55 8.14 -6.92
N LEU A 61 3.03 7.66 -5.77
CA LEU A 61 3.84 8.45 -4.84
C LEU A 61 5.18 8.85 -5.45
N VAL A 62 5.90 7.94 -6.10
CA VAL A 62 7.18 8.24 -6.78
C VAL A 62 6.99 9.26 -7.89
N LYS A 63 5.95 9.10 -8.73
CA LYS A 63 5.65 10.01 -9.84
C LYS A 63 5.21 11.40 -9.40
N SER A 64 4.88 11.59 -8.12
CA SER A 64 4.55 12.91 -7.59
C SER A 64 5.74 13.86 -7.52
N GLY A 65 6.97 13.34 -7.56
CA GLY A 65 8.19 14.16 -7.52
C GLY A 65 8.46 14.86 -6.18
N LEU A 66 7.65 14.63 -5.14
CA LEU A 66 7.93 15.10 -3.78
C LEU A 66 8.80 14.09 -3.04
N GLU A 67 9.85 14.57 -2.37
CA GLU A 67 10.77 13.71 -1.63
C GLU A 67 10.06 12.94 -0.50
N GLU A 68 9.16 13.60 0.24
CA GLU A 68 8.38 12.93 1.29
C GLU A 68 7.48 11.81 0.74
N ALA A 69 6.92 12.00 -0.46
CA ALA A 69 6.12 10.98 -1.11
C ALA A 69 6.99 9.79 -1.53
N ARG A 70 8.17 10.08 -2.08
CA ARG A 70 9.16 9.08 -2.44
C ARG A 70 9.60 8.25 -1.22
N SER A 71 9.93 8.89 -0.10
CA SER A 71 10.31 8.19 1.13
C SER A 71 9.20 7.26 1.63
N LEU A 72 7.94 7.71 1.60
CA LEU A 72 6.80 6.87 1.97
C LEU A 72 6.59 5.71 0.98
N ALA A 73 6.82 5.94 -0.31
CA ALA A 73 6.74 4.89 -1.33
C ALA A 73 7.78 3.79 -1.09
N GLU A 74 9.02 4.18 -0.78
CA GLU A 74 10.10 3.26 -0.43
C GLU A 74 9.77 2.46 0.84
N GLU A 75 9.23 3.11 1.87
CA GLU A 75 8.76 2.44 3.08
C GLU A 75 7.68 1.38 2.80
N ILE A 76 6.67 1.71 2.00
CA ILE A 76 5.59 0.79 1.63
C ILE A 76 6.13 -0.39 0.84
N ALA A 77 7.02 -0.14 -0.13
CA ALA A 77 7.66 -1.18 -0.92
C ALA A 77 8.49 -2.14 -0.03
N ILE A 78 9.27 -1.61 0.91
CA ILE A 78 10.06 -2.42 1.86
C ILE A 78 9.14 -3.29 2.72
N ARG A 79 8.08 -2.74 3.29
CA ARG A 79 7.10 -3.50 4.10
C ARG A 79 6.49 -4.65 3.30
N TRP A 80 6.04 -4.37 2.08
CA TRP A 80 5.40 -5.35 1.21
C TRP A 80 6.37 -6.46 0.76
N ILE A 81 7.56 -6.10 0.28
CA ILE A 81 8.56 -7.07 -0.18
C ILE A 81 9.03 -7.95 0.98
N THR A 82 9.19 -7.37 2.18
CA THR A 82 9.60 -8.12 3.37
C THR A 82 8.57 -9.19 3.75
N THR A 83 7.28 -8.84 3.82
CA THR A 83 6.23 -9.84 4.14
C THR A 83 6.18 -10.95 3.09
N ASN A 84 6.25 -10.59 1.80
CA ASN A 84 6.25 -11.54 0.69
C ASN A 84 7.44 -12.50 0.76
N TYR A 85 8.64 -11.96 1.00
CA TYR A 85 9.85 -12.76 1.10
C TYR A 85 9.81 -13.71 2.31
N ILE A 86 9.33 -13.25 3.47
CA ILE A 86 9.21 -14.11 4.65
C ILE A 86 8.25 -15.27 4.38
N VAL A 87 7.09 -15.01 3.79
CA VAL A 87 6.13 -16.08 3.44
C VAL A 87 6.74 -17.03 2.43
N TYR A 88 7.32 -16.52 1.33
CA TYR A 88 7.99 -17.35 0.34
C TYR A 88 9.07 -18.25 0.95
N LYS A 89 9.87 -17.73 1.89
CA LYS A 89 10.89 -18.50 2.59
C LYS A 89 10.31 -19.58 3.52
N LYS A 90 9.07 -19.42 3.99
CA LYS A 90 8.37 -20.40 4.85
C LYS A 90 7.62 -21.46 4.04
N THR A 91 7.03 -21.08 2.89
CA THR A 91 6.07 -21.91 2.15
C THR A 91 6.57 -22.37 0.77
N ASP A 92 7.70 -21.83 0.30
CA ASP A 92 8.25 -22.00 -1.05
C ASP A 92 7.31 -21.54 -2.20
N VAL A 93 6.25 -20.79 -1.87
CA VAL A 93 5.29 -20.24 -2.85
C VAL A 93 4.96 -18.78 -2.56
N MET A 94 4.51 -18.08 -3.60
CA MET A 94 3.96 -16.73 -3.50
C MET A 94 2.43 -16.81 -3.51
N HIS A 95 1.78 -15.97 -2.71
CA HIS A 95 0.31 -15.95 -2.60
C HIS A 95 -0.30 -14.75 -3.32
N GLU A 96 -1.57 -14.85 -3.67
CA GLU A 96 -2.32 -13.78 -4.33
C GLU A 96 -2.48 -12.51 -3.46
N LYS A 97 -2.57 -12.69 -2.14
CA LYS A 97 -2.84 -11.66 -1.13
C LYS A 97 -2.15 -11.97 0.20
N PHE A 98 -1.88 -10.93 0.98
CA PHE A 98 -1.15 -11.02 2.24
C PHE A 98 -1.90 -10.32 3.37
N ASP A 99 -1.73 -10.80 4.61
CA ASP A 99 -2.19 -10.08 5.80
C ASP A 99 -1.26 -8.87 5.99
N VAL A 100 -1.83 -7.66 5.96
CA VAL A 100 -1.04 -6.43 6.12
C VAL A 100 -0.87 -6.01 7.57
N GLU A 101 -1.63 -6.58 8.50
CA GLU A 101 -1.48 -6.37 9.94
C GLU A 101 -0.31 -7.18 10.50
N HIS A 102 -0.12 -8.42 10.03
CA HIS A 102 0.89 -9.35 10.51
C HIS A 102 1.95 -9.67 9.43
N CYS A 103 3.17 -9.19 9.63
CA CYS A 103 4.26 -9.43 8.69
C CYS A 103 4.65 -10.92 8.62
N GLY A 104 4.73 -11.46 7.40
CA GLY A 104 5.11 -12.84 7.15
C GLY A 104 3.93 -13.82 7.17
N GLU A 105 2.70 -13.33 7.03
CA GLU A 105 1.47 -14.11 6.93
C GLU A 105 0.77 -13.82 5.57
N PHE A 106 0.15 -14.84 4.96
CA PHE A 106 -0.65 -14.68 3.76
C PHE A 106 -2.11 -14.39 4.11
N GLY A 107 -2.85 -13.78 3.17
CA GLY A 107 -4.23 -13.33 3.41
C GLY A 107 -5.26 -14.44 3.20
N GLY A 108 -6.51 -14.14 3.55
CA GLY A 108 -7.61 -15.10 3.57
C GLY A 108 -8.96 -14.51 3.18
N GLY A 109 -10.04 -15.20 3.57
CA GLY A 109 -11.41 -14.75 3.35
C GLY A 109 -11.97 -15.02 1.96
N GLY A 110 -13.24 -14.66 1.78
CA GLY A 110 -14.02 -14.92 0.58
C GLY A 110 -14.48 -16.37 0.41
N GLU A 111 -14.93 -16.68 -0.80
CA GLU A 111 -15.59 -17.96 -1.14
C GLU A 111 -14.62 -19.10 -1.46
N TYR A 112 -13.35 -18.78 -1.74
CA TYR A 112 -12.35 -19.74 -2.21
C TYR A 112 -11.10 -19.74 -1.34
N VAL A 113 -10.44 -20.90 -1.31
CA VAL A 113 -9.17 -21.08 -0.59
C VAL A 113 -8.09 -20.20 -1.24
N PRO A 114 -7.25 -19.51 -0.45
CA PRO A 114 -6.13 -18.72 -0.97
C PRO A 114 -5.27 -19.51 -1.96
N GLN A 115 -4.89 -18.86 -3.06
CA GLN A 115 -3.99 -19.40 -4.10
C GLN A 115 -2.56 -18.92 -3.91
#